data_AF-A0AA43MA44-F1
#
_entry.id   AF-A0AA43MA44-F1
#
_cell.length_a   1.000
_cell.length_b   1.000
_cell.length_c   1.000
_cell.angle_alpha   90.00
_cell.angle_beta   90.00
_cell.angle_gamma   90.00
#
_symmetry.space_group_name_H-M   'P 1'
#
loop_
_entity.id
_entity.type
_entity.pdbx_description
1 polymer ?
#
loop_
_entity_poly.entity_id
_entity_poly.type
_entity_poly.pdbx_seq_one_letter_code
_entity_poly.pdbx_strand_id
1 'polypeptide(L)'
;MHIHMKNQSITYSQHFLNDRMHRGIGEDVIQTILEMGEFKYDKHNGKIYYLGDKSFHNMKRAGMSKQDIEYYRKKRAVQIVVSMDGVLITAMYANSSRTHLH
;
A
#
# COMPACT_ATOMS: atom_id res chain seq x y z
N MET A 1 11.11 -18.74 9.18
CA MET A 1 11.75 -17.43 9.46
C MET A 1 10.68 -16.36 9.38
N HIS A 2 10.19 -15.88 10.52
CA HIS A 2 9.24 -14.78 10.59
C HIS A 2 10.02 -13.47 10.50
N ILE A 3 9.95 -12.78 9.36
CA ILE A 3 10.46 -11.41 9.25
C ILE A 3 9.39 -10.53 9.90
N HIS A 4 9.47 -10.36 11.22
CA HIS A 4 8.79 -9.27 11.91
C HIS A 4 9.51 -7.97 11.52
N MET A 5 8.93 -7.19 10.61
CA MET A 5 9.25 -5.78 10.60
C MET A 5 8.74 -5.19 11.93
N LYS A 6 9.70 -4.75 12.74
CA LYS A 6 9.50 -4.03 14.01
C LYS A 6 8.31 -3.07 13.92
N ASN A 7 7.46 -3.12 14.95
CA ASN A 7 6.51 -2.11 15.41
C ASN A 7 6.99 -0.66 15.21
N GLN A 8 6.99 -0.14 13.99
CA GLN A 8 6.85 1.29 13.77
C GLN A 8 5.35 1.53 13.84
N SER A 9 4.92 2.15 14.94
CA SER A 9 3.55 2.65 15.07
C SER A 9 3.28 3.55 13.88
N ILE A 10 2.53 3.04 12.89
CA ILE A 10 2.09 3.82 11.75
C ILE A 10 1.29 4.98 12.33
N THR A 11 1.83 6.19 12.20
CA THR A 11 1.13 7.38 12.65
C THR A 11 0.15 7.75 11.56
N TYR A 12 -1.14 7.65 11.85
CA TYR A 12 -2.19 8.01 10.93
C TYR A 12 -2.47 9.51 10.99
N SER A 13 -2.53 10.19 9.85
CA SER A 13 -3.00 11.57 9.82
C SER A 13 -4.50 11.65 10.16
N GLN A 14 -4.95 12.78 10.74
CA GLN A 14 -6.37 13.02 10.99
C GLN A 14 -7.20 12.94 9.69
N HIS A 15 -6.62 13.39 8.57
CA HIS A 15 -7.21 13.27 7.24
C HIS A 15 -7.46 11.80 6.86
N PHE A 16 -6.46 10.92 7.09
CA PHE A 16 -6.61 9.49 6.84
C PHE A 16 -7.68 8.84 7.72
N LEU A 17 -7.73 9.18 9.01
CA LEU A 17 -8.73 8.64 9.94
C LEU A 17 -10.17 8.97 9.49
N ASN A 18 -10.39 10.16 8.94
CA ASN A 18 -11.69 10.59 8.43
C ASN A 18 -12.04 9.92 7.07
N ASP A 19 -11.05 9.61 6.24
CA ASP A 19 -11.24 9.02 4.91
C ASP A 19 -11.32 7.48 4.91
N ARG A 20 -10.69 6.81 5.89
CA ARG A 20 -10.51 5.35 5.91
C ARG A 20 -11.85 4.59 5.88
N MET A 21 -12.86 5.07 6.60
CA MET A 21 -14.18 4.41 6.63
C MET A 21 -14.90 4.45 5.27
N HIS A 22 -14.66 5.49 4.47
CA HIS A 22 -15.39 5.69 3.21
C HIS A 22 -14.83 4.90 2.02
N ARG A 23 -13.60 4.39 2.12
CA ARG A 23 -12.89 3.78 0.98
C ARG A 23 -12.84 2.25 1.00
N GLY A 24 -13.27 1.59 2.07
CA GLY A 24 -13.30 0.13 2.15
C GLY A 24 -11.94 -0.55 1.96
N ILE A 25 -10.86 0.11 2.39
CA ILE A 25 -9.49 -0.42 2.37
C ILE A 25 -9.18 -0.95 3.78
N GLY A 26 -8.98 -2.26 3.90
CA GLY A 26 -8.67 -2.93 5.15
C GLY A 26 -7.25 -2.61 5.66
N GLU A 27 -7.03 -2.78 6.97
CA GLU A 27 -5.73 -2.57 7.60
C GLU A 27 -4.68 -3.57 7.10
N ASP A 28 -5.12 -4.81 6.87
CA ASP A 28 -4.35 -5.89 6.26
C ASP A 28 -3.74 -5.48 4.91
N VAL A 29 -4.53 -4.81 4.07
CA VAL A 29 -4.08 -4.30 2.77
C VAL A 29 -3.04 -3.20 2.96
N ILE A 30 -3.26 -2.31 3.93
CA ILE A 30 -2.33 -1.22 4.22
C ILE A 30 -0.98 -1.74 4.68
N GLN A 31 -0.99 -2.62 5.68
CA GLN A 31 0.21 -3.23 6.24
C GLN A 31 0.96 -4.03 5.15
N THR A 32 0.24 -4.83 4.37
CA THR A 32 0.85 -5.62 3.29
C THR A 32 1.51 -4.75 2.23
N ILE A 33 0.89 -3.62 1.85
CA ILE A 33 1.47 -2.69 0.89
C ILE A 33 2.72 -2.01 1.47
N LEU A 34 2.73 -1.66 2.75
CA LEU A 34 3.90 -1.05 3.38
C LEU A 34 5.07 -2.05 3.53
N GLU A 35 4.78 -3.32 3.79
CA GLU A 35 5.79 -4.36 4.00
C GLU A 35 6.33 -4.95 2.69
N MET A 36 5.45 -5.22 1.74
CA MET A 36 5.75 -5.98 0.52
C MET A 36 5.62 -5.16 -0.76
N GLY A 37 5.08 -3.95 -0.66
CA GLY A 37 4.86 -3.06 -1.79
C GLY A 37 6.17 -2.46 -2.33
N GLU A 38 6.09 -2.04 -3.58
CA GLU A 38 7.08 -1.16 -4.18
C GLU A 38 6.76 0.29 -3.81
N PHE A 39 7.75 1.17 -3.85
CA PHE A 39 7.52 2.59 -3.60
C PHE A 39 8.15 3.48 -4.67
N LYS A 40 7.54 4.65 -4.85
CA LYS A 40 8.09 5.76 -5.65
C LYS A 40 7.90 7.08 -4.90
N TYR A 41 8.69 8.09 -5.24
CA TYR A 41 8.50 9.43 -4.70
C TYR A 41 7.42 10.18 -5.47
N ASP A 42 6.57 10.90 -4.75
CA ASP A 42 5.69 11.92 -5.30
C ASP A 42 6.44 13.25 -5.48
N LYS A 43 5.92 14.12 -6.36
CA LYS A 43 6.47 15.47 -6.61
C LYS A 43 6.52 16.35 -5.36
N HIS A 44 5.76 16.00 -4.32
CA HIS A 44 5.66 16.73 -3.05
C HIS A 44 6.47 16.07 -1.91
N ASN A 45 7.54 15.33 -2.21
CA ASN A 45 8.35 14.60 -1.22
C ASN A 45 7.57 13.54 -0.42
N GLY A 46 6.44 13.05 -0.92
CA GLY A 46 5.75 11.88 -0.34
C GLY A 46 6.33 10.57 -0.88
N LYS A 47 6.21 9.48 -0.11
CA LYS A 47 6.45 8.11 -0.60
C LYS A 47 5.11 7.47 -0.95
N ILE A 48 4.95 7.06 -2.19
CA ILE A 48 3.78 6.32 -2.68
C ILE A 48 4.13 4.83 -2.72
N TYR A 49 3.50 4.03 -1.87
CA TYR A 49 3.60 2.57 -1.88
C TYR A 49 2.46 1.95 -2.70
N TYR A 50 2.76 0.87 -3.43
CA TYR A 50 1.82 0.15 -4.28
C TYR A 50 2.23 -1.31 -4.49
N LEU A 51 1.32 -2.16 -4.94
CA LEU A 51 1.65 -3.54 -5.32
C LEU A 51 1.94 -3.63 -6.82
N GLY A 52 3.16 -4.02 -7.17
CA GLY A 52 3.54 -4.37 -8.55
C GLY A 52 3.94 -5.84 -8.68
N ASP A 53 4.41 -6.22 -9.87
CA ASP A 53 4.77 -7.61 -10.16
C ASP A 53 5.89 -8.12 -9.25
N LYS A 54 6.82 -7.23 -8.86
CA LYS A 54 7.89 -7.56 -7.91
C LYS A 54 7.33 -7.86 -6.52
N SER A 55 6.33 -7.11 -6.06
CA SER A 55 5.63 -7.37 -4.80
C SER A 55 5.02 -8.78 -4.79
N PHE A 56 4.30 -9.17 -5.85
CA PHE A 56 3.68 -10.49 -5.92
C PHE A 56 4.70 -11.62 -6.01
N HIS A 57 5.85 -11.39 -6.66
CA HIS A 57 6.95 -12.35 -6.65
C HIS A 57 7.55 -12.54 -5.27
N ASN A 58 7.72 -11.44 -4.52
CA ASN A 58 8.19 -11.49 -3.13
C ASN A 58 7.18 -12.20 -2.22
N MET A 59 5.88 -11.97 -2.37
CA MET A 59 4.84 -12.68 -1.63
C MET A 59 4.90 -14.20 -1.87
N LYS A 60 5.10 -14.64 -3.12
CA LYS A 60 5.32 -16.06 -3.43
C LYS A 60 6.54 -16.63 -2.72
N ARG A 61 7.66 -15.89 -2.74
CA ARG A 61 8.90 -16.28 -2.06
C ARG A 61 8.77 -16.32 -0.53
N ALA A 62 7.92 -15.46 0.03
CA ALA A 62 7.59 -15.45 1.45
C ALA A 62 6.67 -16.62 1.87
N GLY A 63 6.24 -17.47 0.94
CA GLY A 63 5.39 -18.63 1.22
C GLY A 63 3.90 -18.31 1.34
N MET A 64 3.46 -17.14 0.86
CA MET A 64 2.05 -16.74 0.89
C MET A 64 1.22 -17.63 -0.03
N SER A 65 -0.02 -17.96 0.38
CA SER A 65 -0.89 -18.84 -0.38
C SER A 65 -1.31 -18.21 -1.71
N LYS A 66 -1.69 -19.03 -2.70
CA LYS A 66 -2.21 -18.53 -3.98
C LYS A 66 -3.46 -17.67 -3.79
N GLN A 67 -4.34 -18.04 -2.85
CA GLN A 67 -5.59 -17.32 -2.57
C GLN A 67 -5.30 -15.92 -2.01
N ASP A 68 -4.35 -15.80 -1.07
CA ASP A 68 -3.95 -14.51 -0.51
C ASP A 68 -3.31 -13.60 -1.56
N ILE A 69 -2.45 -14.18 -2.42
CA ILE A 69 -1.84 -13.43 -3.52
C ILE A 69 -2.90 -12.93 -4.50
N GLU A 70 -3.92 -13.73 -4.81
CA GLU A 70 -5.04 -13.29 -5.66
C GLU A 70 -5.89 -12.20 -4.98
N TYR A 71 -6.11 -12.30 -3.67
CA TYR A 71 -6.76 -11.26 -2.89
C TYR A 71 -6.01 -9.92 -3.01
N TYR A 72 -4.69 -9.90 -2.76
CA TYR A 72 -3.88 -8.68 -2.88
C TYR A 72 -3.73 -8.21 -4.34
N ARG A 73 -3.76 -9.12 -5.31
CA ARG A 73 -3.75 -8.76 -6.74
C ARG A 73 -4.98 -7.94 -7.13
N LYS A 74 -6.16 -8.24 -6.56
CA LYS A 74 -7.37 -7.42 -6.73
C LYS A 74 -7.23 -6.03 -6.10
N LYS A 75 -6.30 -5.86 -5.17
CA LYS A 75 -5.98 -4.58 -4.50
C LYS A 75 -4.80 -3.84 -5.13
N ARG A 76 -4.28 -4.27 -6.30
CA ARG A 76 -3.15 -3.61 -6.98
C ARG A 76 -3.36 -2.13 -7.30
N ALA A 77 -4.60 -1.70 -7.41
CA ALA A 77 -4.95 -0.31 -7.66
C ALA A 77 -4.83 0.56 -6.40
N VAL A 78 -4.69 -0.03 -5.21
CA VAL A 78 -4.50 0.72 -3.97
C VAL A 78 -3.09 1.31 -3.93
N GLN A 79 -3.03 2.60 -3.66
CA GLN A 79 -1.81 3.36 -3.41
C GLN A 79 -1.89 3.99 -2.02
N ILE A 80 -0.76 3.97 -1.32
CA ILE A 80 -0.62 4.53 0.03
C ILE A 80 0.42 5.63 -0.03
N VAL A 81 0.04 6.83 0.40
CA VAL A 81 0.96 7.97 0.47
C VAL A 81 1.39 8.16 1.92
N VAL A 82 2.69 8.13 2.13
CA VAL A 82 3.34 8.32 3.43
C VAL A 82 4.25 9.54 3.35
N SER A 83 4.25 10.39 4.37
CA SER A 83 5.19 11.51 4.48
C SER A 83 6.62 11.01 4.66
N MET A 84 7.61 11.91 4.51
CA MET A 84 9.01 11.59 4.82
C MET A 84 9.20 11.19 6.29
N ASP A 85 8.38 11.75 7.19
CA ASP A 85 8.41 11.49 8.62
C ASP A 85 7.68 10.19 9.02
N GLY A 86 7.21 9.40 8.04
CA GLY A 86 6.55 8.12 8.29
C GLY A 86 5.07 8.22 8.66
N VAL A 87 4.43 9.37 8.43
CA VAL A 87 2.99 9.55 8.68
C VAL A 87 2.19 9.11 7.47
N LEU A 88 1.21 8.22 7.66
CA LEU A 88 0.30 7.80 6.60
C LEU A 88 -0.70 8.93 6.31
N ILE A 89 -0.55 9.55 5.14
CA ILE A 89 -1.34 10.71 4.71
C ILE A 89 -2.67 10.24 4.11
N THR A 90 -2.63 9.27 3.19
CA THR A 90 -3.84 8.76 2.56
C THR A 90 -3.64 7.36 1.97
N ALA A 91 -4.74 6.62 1.83
CA ALA A 91 -4.81 5.42 0.99
C ALA A 91 -5.94 5.62 -0.03
N MET A 92 -5.64 5.41 -1.31
CA MET A 92 -6.57 5.66 -2.39
C MET A 92 -6.50 4.57 -3.46
N TYR A 93 -7.62 4.31 -4.14
CA TYR A 93 -7.56 3.59 -5.39
C TYR A 93 -7.06 4.57 -6.46
N ALA A 94 -5.94 4.23 -7.11
CA ALA A 94 -5.52 4.86 -8.33
C ALA A 94 -6.58 4.56 -9.40
N ASN A 95 -7.53 5.48 -9.55
CA ASN A 95 -8.50 5.41 -10.63
C ASN A 95 -7.72 5.44 -11.96
N SER A 96 -7.79 4.35 -12.70
CA SER A 96 -7.26 4.20 -14.07
C SER A 96 -7.99 5.09 -15.09
N SER A 97 -8.82 6.05 -14.67
CA SER A 97 -9.55 6.99 -15.53
C SER A 97 -8.84 8.35 -15.73
N ARG A 98 -7.53 8.47 -15.45
CA ARG A 98 -6.78 9.73 -15.71
C ARG A 98 -5.39 9.59 -16.32
N THR A 99 -5.05 8.44 -16.91
CA THR A 99 -3.83 8.29 -17.72
C THR A 99 -4.09 7.48 -18.98
N HIS A 100 -5.03 7.94 -19.82
CA HIS A 100 -4.79 7.97 -21.26
C HIS A 100 -3.96 9.24 -21.52
N LEU A 101 -2.66 9.18 -21.27
CA LEU A 101 -1.74 10.14 -21.86
C LEU A 101 -1.36 9.56 -23.21
N HIS A 102 -1.79 10.29 -24.24
CA HIS A 102 -1.50 10.12 -25.66
C HIS A 102 -0.01 9.91 -25.96
#